data_AF-A0A6A4PVT0-F1
#
_entry.id   AF-A0A6A4PVT0-F1
#
_cell.length_a   1.000
_cell.length_b   1.000
_cell.length_c   1.000
_cell.angle_alpha   90.00
_cell.angle_beta   90.00
_cell.angle_gamma   90.00
#
_symmetry.space_group_name_H-M   'P 1'
#
loop_
_entity.id
_entity.type
_entity.pdbx_description
1 polymer ?
#
loop_
_entity_poly.entity_id
_entity_poly.type
_entity_poly.pdbx_seq_one_letter_code
_entity_poly.pdbx_strand_id
1 'polypeptide(L)'
;MGRSCLPKFKVGRMMGWLQIILGGLVILVSILSLTKFYSAGFFLHNEDICQHFYTVKDVYGDFDAEALSDRVGEVLDRLETLQAKLESKIEEMEKNKGNLDKKFLEEEIVRPLHSANVALRLIRLPKIEGKNNTVKEDPLINFFITEEIRKYITPKENRVGKGNLYGTDKVYNTIGHACVLYKKKLEEYMNYDIGSYCDDDWNLAQKLMLNGCDPLPRRRCLTRASKVYQKPYPINESLWRLPDHRNVRWGNYQCRNFECLSSKNPKRGYSKCTGCFEMEKEKLKWVSNTSLSTDFIILDVLAIKPWEIRIGLDYGIGTGTFAARMREQNVTIISTAINLGAPFNEMIALRGLIPLYVTLNQRLPFFDNTMDLIHTTGFMDGWIDLLLLDFILYDWDRILRPGGFLWIDKFFCNRKDLDDYMYMFLQLRYKKHKWAISPKSKDELYLSALLEKPPRAI
;
A
#
# COMPACT_ATOMS: atom_id res chain seq x y z
N MET A 1 -103.71 -29.63 -8.52
CA MET A 1 -102.51 -30.00 -9.31
C MET A 1 -101.93 -28.73 -9.90
N GLY A 2 -100.60 -28.54 -9.81
CA GLY A 2 -99.91 -27.39 -10.41
C GLY A 2 -98.84 -26.78 -9.51
N ARG A 3 -97.79 -27.54 -9.18
CA ARG A 3 -96.57 -27.01 -8.56
C ARG A 3 -95.89 -26.04 -9.55
N SER A 4 -95.74 -24.78 -9.18
CA SER A 4 -94.93 -23.82 -9.94
C SER A 4 -93.47 -23.92 -9.48
N CYS A 5 -92.61 -24.41 -10.37
CA CYS A 5 -91.17 -24.39 -10.25
C CYS A 5 -90.64 -23.00 -10.67
N LEU A 6 -90.12 -22.22 -9.72
CA LEU A 6 -89.28 -21.06 -10.03
C LEU A 6 -87.79 -21.46 -9.94
N PRO A 7 -86.97 -21.12 -10.95
CA PRO A 7 -85.61 -21.63 -11.05
C PRO A 7 -84.66 -20.86 -10.11
N LYS A 8 -84.14 -21.55 -9.09
CA LYS A 8 -83.06 -21.08 -8.18
C LYS A 8 -81.68 -20.99 -8.88
N PHE A 9 -81.60 -20.46 -10.11
CA PHE A 9 -80.35 -20.52 -10.90
C PHE A 9 -79.79 -19.19 -11.40
N LYS A 10 -80.36 -18.03 -11.02
CA LYS A 10 -79.86 -16.73 -11.47
C LYS A 10 -79.07 -15.93 -10.43
N VAL A 11 -79.27 -16.16 -9.13
CA VAL A 11 -78.62 -15.34 -8.08
C VAL A 11 -77.17 -15.75 -7.82
N GLY A 12 -76.89 -17.06 -7.75
CA GLY A 12 -75.52 -17.55 -7.50
C GLY A 12 -74.54 -17.21 -8.62
N ARG A 13 -75.00 -17.22 -9.88
CA ARG A 13 -74.17 -16.87 -11.04
C ARG A 13 -73.89 -15.35 -11.10
N MET A 14 -74.86 -14.52 -10.70
CA MET A 14 -74.66 -13.09 -10.53
C MET A 14 -73.71 -12.77 -9.38
N MET A 15 -73.84 -13.44 -8.23
CA MET A 15 -72.89 -13.23 -7.12
C MET A 15 -71.48 -13.69 -7.46
N GLY A 16 -71.33 -14.80 -8.18
CA GLY A 16 -70.04 -15.28 -8.67
C GLY A 16 -69.39 -14.28 -9.63
N TRP A 17 -70.17 -13.70 -10.56
CA TRP A 17 -69.69 -12.61 -11.42
C TRP A 17 -69.31 -11.36 -10.62
N LEU A 18 -70.10 -11.00 -9.61
CA LEU A 18 -69.80 -9.86 -8.73
C LEU A 18 -68.50 -10.09 -7.95
N GLN A 19 -68.26 -11.30 -7.44
CA GLN A 19 -67.02 -11.67 -6.74
C GLN A 19 -65.81 -11.68 -7.68
N ILE A 20 -65.95 -12.14 -8.92
CA ILE A 20 -64.86 -12.09 -9.92
C ILE A 20 -64.53 -10.64 -10.27
N ILE A 21 -65.55 -9.79 -10.45
CA ILE A 21 -65.36 -8.36 -10.72
C ILE A 21 -64.68 -7.68 -9.52
N LEU A 22 -65.15 -7.91 -8.29
CA LEU A 22 -64.52 -7.37 -7.08
C LEU A 22 -63.09 -7.89 -6.89
N GLY A 23 -62.83 -9.18 -7.12
CA GLY A 23 -61.49 -9.75 -7.06
C GLY A 23 -60.55 -9.14 -8.10
N GLY A 24 -61.02 -8.95 -9.34
CA GLY A 24 -60.27 -8.24 -10.38
C GLY A 24 -59.99 -6.78 -10.02
N LEU A 25 -60.96 -6.09 -9.41
CA LEU A 25 -60.80 -4.70 -8.94
C LEU A 25 -59.79 -4.59 -7.80
N VAL A 26 -59.78 -5.54 -6.87
CA VAL A 26 -58.76 -5.60 -5.80
C VAL A 26 -57.38 -5.85 -6.39
N ILE A 27 -57.24 -6.78 -7.34
CA ILE A 27 -55.95 -7.03 -8.03
C ILE A 27 -55.50 -5.78 -8.78
N LEU A 28 -56.41 -5.09 -9.47
CA LEU A 28 -56.10 -3.85 -10.20
C LEU A 28 -55.65 -2.74 -9.25
N VAL A 29 -56.34 -2.54 -8.13
CA VAL A 29 -55.95 -1.56 -7.10
C VAL A 29 -54.63 -1.95 -6.44
N SER A 30 -54.41 -3.24 -6.18
CA SER A 30 -53.13 -3.75 -5.67
C SER A 30 -52.00 -3.48 -6.67
N ILE A 31 -52.18 -3.77 -7.97
CA ILE A 31 -51.19 -3.47 -9.01
C ILE A 31 -50.97 -1.96 -9.14
N LEU A 32 -52.03 -1.14 -9.14
CA LEU A 32 -51.90 0.32 -9.22
C LEU A 32 -51.22 0.90 -7.98
N SER A 33 -51.50 0.36 -6.80
CA SER A 33 -50.81 0.72 -5.56
C SER A 33 -49.36 0.25 -5.58
N LEU A 34 -49.07 -0.93 -6.14
CA LEU A 34 -47.71 -1.42 -6.35
C LEU A 34 -46.98 -0.55 -7.37
N THR A 35 -47.61 -0.10 -8.46
CA THR A 35 -46.99 0.83 -9.41
C THR A 35 -46.80 2.21 -8.81
N LYS A 36 -47.71 2.68 -7.94
CA LYS A 36 -47.48 3.89 -7.15
C LYS A 36 -46.38 3.70 -6.11
N PHE A 37 -46.23 2.50 -5.56
CA PHE A 37 -45.16 2.16 -4.62
C PHE A 37 -43.83 1.93 -5.34
N TYR A 38 -43.82 1.49 -6.60
CA TYR A 38 -42.62 1.45 -7.44
C TYR A 38 -42.29 2.83 -7.99
N SER A 39 -43.29 3.67 -8.29
CA SER A 39 -43.07 5.06 -8.74
C SER A 39 -42.76 6.03 -7.60
N ALA A 40 -43.20 5.74 -6.36
CA ALA A 40 -42.98 6.58 -5.17
C ALA A 40 -42.09 5.93 -4.10
N GLY A 41 -41.67 4.68 -4.31
CA GLY A 41 -40.91 3.85 -3.36
C GLY A 41 -39.82 3.01 -4.03
N PHE A 42 -39.34 3.41 -5.20
CA PHE A 42 -37.89 3.54 -5.33
C PHE A 42 -37.52 4.83 -4.60
N PHE A 43 -37.48 4.74 -3.27
CA PHE A 43 -36.83 5.74 -2.42
C PHE A 43 -35.39 5.81 -2.92
N LEU A 44 -35.15 6.70 -3.88
CA LEU A 44 -34.00 7.58 -3.94
C LEU A 44 -32.85 7.01 -3.12
N HIS A 45 -32.00 6.22 -3.78
CA HIS A 45 -30.61 6.23 -3.42
C HIS A 45 -30.25 7.71 -3.23
N ASN A 46 -29.84 8.10 -2.02
CA ASN A 46 -29.30 9.43 -1.77
C ASN A 46 -28.15 9.78 -2.74
N GLU A 47 -27.64 8.79 -3.50
CA GLU A 47 -26.70 8.97 -4.60
C GLU A 47 -27.31 9.61 -5.85
N ASP A 48 -28.60 9.40 -6.19
CA ASP A 48 -29.19 9.88 -7.46
C ASP A 48 -29.73 11.32 -7.39
N ILE A 49 -30.30 11.74 -6.25
CA ILE A 49 -30.60 13.18 -6.02
C ILE A 49 -29.29 13.96 -5.92
N CYS A 50 -28.27 13.36 -5.31
CA CYS A 50 -26.92 13.92 -5.36
C CYS A 50 -26.39 13.95 -6.80
N GLN A 51 -26.60 12.92 -7.64
CA GLN A 51 -26.16 12.96 -9.04
C GLN A 51 -26.84 14.06 -9.87
N HIS A 52 -28.08 14.46 -9.57
CA HIS A 52 -28.68 15.63 -10.21
C HIS A 52 -28.12 16.98 -9.71
N PHE A 53 -27.53 17.00 -8.50
CA PHE A 53 -26.71 18.11 -8.01
C PHE A 53 -25.22 18.00 -8.43
N TYR A 54 -24.75 16.81 -8.84
CA TYR A 54 -23.36 16.51 -9.20
C TYR A 54 -23.16 16.23 -10.70
N THR A 55 -24.18 16.41 -11.56
CA THR A 55 -23.91 16.76 -12.95
C THR A 55 -23.22 18.12 -12.92
N VAL A 56 -21.88 18.07 -12.97
CA VAL A 56 -20.91 19.17 -12.99
C VAL A 56 -21.18 20.06 -14.20
N LYS A 57 -22.26 20.84 -14.13
CA LYS A 57 -22.54 21.94 -15.05
C LYS A 57 -23.23 23.12 -14.37
N ASP A 58 -24.01 22.94 -13.30
CA ASP A 58 -24.83 24.05 -12.77
C ASP A 58 -24.71 24.36 -11.25
N VAL A 59 -23.74 23.80 -10.52
CA VAL A 59 -23.56 24.10 -9.06
C VAL A 59 -22.20 24.76 -8.72
N TYR A 60 -21.23 24.77 -9.63
CA TYR A 60 -20.03 25.61 -9.51
C TYR A 60 -20.21 26.90 -10.31
N GLY A 61 -21.17 27.72 -9.87
CA GLY A 61 -21.01 29.15 -10.03
C GLY A 61 -19.91 29.60 -9.07
N ASP A 62 -18.69 29.73 -9.60
CA ASP A 62 -17.62 30.57 -9.03
C ASP A 62 -17.05 30.15 -7.67
N PHE A 63 -16.67 28.88 -7.50
CA PHE A 63 -15.64 28.54 -6.49
C PHE A 63 -14.29 28.51 -7.19
N ASP A 64 -13.50 29.55 -6.95
CA ASP A 64 -12.15 29.68 -7.47
C ASP A 64 -11.21 28.70 -6.75
N ALA A 65 -11.21 27.46 -7.24
CA ALA A 65 -10.36 26.38 -6.75
C ALA A 65 -8.87 26.69 -6.94
N GLU A 66 -8.52 27.53 -7.93
CA GLU A 66 -7.17 28.06 -8.14
C GLU A 66 -6.81 28.98 -6.98
N ALA A 67 -7.66 29.96 -6.64
CA ALA A 67 -7.45 30.84 -5.50
C ALA A 67 -7.42 30.11 -4.14
N LEU A 68 -8.18 29.02 -3.97
CA LEU A 68 -8.07 28.17 -2.77
C LEU A 68 -6.72 27.44 -2.75
N SER A 69 -6.33 26.81 -3.86
CA SER A 69 -5.05 26.10 -3.97
C SER A 69 -3.88 27.05 -3.71
N ASP A 70 -3.91 28.23 -4.29
CA ASP A 70 -2.90 29.28 -4.13
C ASP A 70 -2.85 29.79 -2.69
N ARG A 71 -4.01 30.02 -2.05
CA ARG A 71 -4.07 30.42 -0.64
C ARG A 71 -3.56 29.34 0.31
N VAL A 72 -3.90 28.08 0.08
CA VAL A 72 -3.37 26.99 0.90
C VAL A 72 -1.87 26.84 0.66
N GLY A 73 -1.40 27.01 -0.58
CA GLY A 73 0.02 27.09 -0.92
C GLY A 73 0.73 28.24 -0.18
N GLU A 74 0.14 29.43 -0.14
CA GLU A 74 0.67 30.59 0.59
C GLU A 74 0.70 30.33 2.11
N VAL A 75 -0.34 29.69 2.66
CA VAL A 75 -0.37 29.32 4.08
C VAL A 75 0.72 28.30 4.41
N LEU A 76 0.94 27.31 3.55
CA LEU A 76 2.02 26.33 3.69
C LEU A 76 3.39 27.01 3.67
N ASP A 77 3.63 27.92 2.72
CA ASP A 77 4.91 28.65 2.61
C ASP A 77 5.15 29.57 3.82
N ARG A 78 4.10 30.25 4.30
CA ARG A 78 4.16 31.07 5.53
C ARG A 78 4.43 30.21 6.77
N LEU A 79 3.78 29.04 6.89
CA LEU A 79 4.01 28.11 7.99
C LEU A 79 5.45 27.59 7.98
N GLU A 80 5.97 27.23 6.82
CA GLU A 80 7.36 26.79 6.64
C GLU A 80 8.35 27.91 7.01
N THR A 81 8.06 29.14 6.59
CA THR A 81 8.87 30.33 6.95
C THR A 81 8.83 30.63 8.45
N LEU A 82 7.66 30.51 9.09
CA LEU A 82 7.49 30.71 10.53
C LEU A 82 8.23 29.62 11.31
N GLN A 83 8.16 28.39 10.84
CA GLN A 83 8.85 27.25 11.44
C GLN A 83 10.37 27.46 11.38
N ALA A 84 10.93 27.81 10.22
CA ALA A 84 12.35 28.10 10.08
C ALA A 84 12.81 29.28 10.96
N LYS A 85 11.99 30.34 11.10
CA LYS A 85 12.27 31.46 12.01
C LYS A 85 12.24 31.04 13.48
N LEU A 86 11.31 30.17 13.86
CA LEU A 86 11.18 29.66 15.22
C LEU A 86 12.38 28.78 15.58
N GLU A 87 12.78 27.88 14.70
CA GLU A 87 13.96 27.02 14.86
C GLU A 87 15.25 27.86 14.98
N SER A 88 15.43 28.86 14.10
CA SER A 88 16.57 29.78 14.18
C SER A 88 16.61 30.57 15.49
N LYS A 89 15.45 31.03 15.99
CA LYS A 89 15.33 31.72 17.28
C LYS A 89 15.67 30.80 18.45
N ILE A 90 15.28 29.52 18.38
CA ILE A 90 15.61 28.52 19.39
C ILE A 90 17.13 28.28 19.41
N GLU A 91 17.79 28.12 18.25
CA GLU A 91 19.25 27.99 18.17
C GLU A 91 19.99 29.24 18.71
N GLU A 92 19.46 30.44 18.48
CA GLU A 92 20.02 31.68 19.00
C GLU A 92 19.88 31.76 20.54
N MET A 93 18.75 31.29 21.07
CA MET A 93 18.53 31.20 22.53
C MET A 93 19.42 30.16 23.20
N GLU A 94 19.74 29.06 22.51
CA GLU A 94 20.70 28.05 23.00
C GLU A 94 22.10 28.64 23.20
N LYS A 95 22.57 29.48 22.27
CA LYS A 95 23.86 30.18 22.40
C LYS A 95 23.91 31.15 23.59
N ASN A 96 22.76 31.67 24.00
CA ASN A 96 22.65 32.69 25.03
C ASN A 96 22.35 32.15 26.46
N LYS A 97 22.42 30.83 26.69
CA LYS A 97 22.13 30.19 28.00
C LYS A 97 20.78 30.64 28.61
N GLY A 98 19.75 30.79 27.78
CA GLY A 98 18.39 31.09 28.24
C GLY A 98 17.79 29.90 29.00
N ASN A 99 17.25 30.14 30.20
CA ASN A 99 16.68 29.12 31.09
C ASN A 99 15.18 28.87 30.77
N LEU A 100 14.88 28.54 29.51
CA LEU A 100 13.53 28.17 29.08
C LEU A 100 13.44 26.65 28.97
N ASP A 101 12.30 26.08 29.40
CA ASP A 101 12.10 24.63 29.46
C ASP A 101 12.06 24.04 28.04
N LYS A 102 13.24 23.65 27.54
CA LYS A 102 13.50 23.17 26.17
C LYS A 102 12.47 22.15 25.70
N LYS A 103 12.11 21.26 26.63
CA LYS A 103 11.16 20.18 26.39
C LYS A 103 9.76 20.72 26.09
N PHE A 104 9.35 21.78 26.76
CA PHE A 104 8.05 22.41 26.53
C PHE A 104 7.98 23.05 25.14
N LEU A 105 8.96 23.86 24.73
CA LEU A 105 8.95 24.47 23.39
C LEU A 105 8.94 23.44 22.26
N GLU A 106 9.75 22.40 22.39
CA GLU A 106 9.92 21.37 21.38
C GLU A 106 8.66 20.48 21.29
N GLU A 107 8.08 20.08 22.43
CA GLU A 107 6.90 19.21 22.49
C GLU A 107 5.56 19.94 22.25
N GLU A 108 5.40 21.18 22.74
CA GLU A 108 4.11 21.91 22.71
C GLU A 108 3.98 22.92 21.56
N ILE A 109 5.09 23.39 20.97
CA ILE A 109 5.04 24.40 19.90
C ILE A 109 5.58 23.87 18.58
N VAL A 110 6.85 23.43 18.56
CA VAL A 110 7.50 23.01 17.31
C VAL A 110 6.84 21.76 16.74
N ARG A 111 6.61 20.73 17.57
CA ARG A 111 6.02 19.47 17.11
C ARG A 111 4.56 19.62 16.64
N PRO A 112 3.65 20.34 17.33
CA PRO A 112 2.30 20.57 16.82
C PRO A 112 2.27 21.43 15.57
N LEU A 113 3.17 22.41 15.43
CA LEU A 113 3.31 23.21 14.21
C LEU A 113 3.75 22.34 13.03
N HIS A 114 4.75 21.49 13.24
CA HIS A 114 5.20 20.51 12.24
C HIS A 114 4.07 19.53 11.86
N SER A 115 3.30 19.09 12.86
CA SER A 115 2.13 18.25 12.66
C SER A 115 1.08 18.92 11.80
N ALA A 116 0.78 20.20 12.04
CA ALA A 116 -0.17 20.96 11.24
C ALA A 116 0.33 21.13 9.80
N ASN A 117 1.62 21.41 9.61
CA ASN A 117 2.23 21.57 8.30
C ASN A 117 2.15 20.26 7.47
N VAL A 118 2.52 19.12 8.06
CA VAL A 118 2.39 17.81 7.38
C VAL A 118 0.93 17.46 7.12
N ALA A 119 0.04 17.65 8.09
CA ALA A 119 -1.39 17.38 7.91
C ALA A 119 -1.99 18.19 6.76
N LEU A 120 -1.60 19.47 6.60
CA LEU A 120 -1.99 20.31 5.48
C LEU A 120 -1.41 19.81 4.15
N ARG A 121 -0.16 19.32 4.13
CA ARG A 121 0.46 18.70 2.93
C ARG A 121 -0.23 17.38 2.51
N LEU A 122 -0.87 16.67 3.44
CA LEU A 122 -1.66 15.46 3.15
C LEU A 122 -3.07 15.76 2.59
N ILE A 123 -3.48 17.04 2.58
CA ILE A 123 -4.75 17.44 1.95
C ILE A 123 -4.58 17.45 0.44
N ARG A 124 -5.52 16.79 -0.26
CA ARG A 124 -5.56 16.83 -1.73
C ARG A 124 -6.13 18.19 -2.14
N LEU A 125 -5.29 19.03 -2.73
CA LEU A 125 -5.73 20.24 -3.41
C LEU A 125 -5.98 19.93 -4.90
N PRO A 126 -7.04 20.50 -5.52
CA PRO A 126 -7.22 20.41 -6.96
C PRO A 126 -6.07 21.12 -7.68
N LYS A 127 -5.30 20.38 -8.49
CA LYS A 127 -4.26 20.97 -9.35
C LYS A 127 -4.85 21.27 -10.72
N ILE A 128 -4.84 22.55 -11.12
CA ILE A 128 -5.21 22.99 -12.46
C ILE A 128 -3.91 23.18 -13.25
N GLU A 129 -3.68 22.37 -14.28
CA GLU A 129 -2.55 22.56 -15.21
C GLU A 129 -3.06 22.80 -16.63
N GLY A 130 -2.80 24.00 -17.15
CA GLY A 130 -2.99 24.34 -18.56
C GLY A 130 -3.78 25.63 -18.79
N LYS A 131 -3.41 26.39 -19.83
CA LYS A 131 -4.03 27.65 -20.29
C LYS A 131 -5.48 27.52 -20.82
N ASN A 132 -6.11 26.36 -20.62
CA ASN A 132 -7.52 26.12 -20.86
C ASN A 132 -8.08 25.54 -19.57
N ASN A 133 -9.15 26.14 -19.05
CA ASN A 133 -9.89 25.76 -17.84
C ASN A 133 -10.52 24.36 -17.94
N THR A 134 -9.71 23.33 -18.10
CA THR A 134 -10.13 21.93 -18.04
C THR A 134 -9.28 21.27 -16.98
N VAL A 135 -9.85 21.13 -15.79
CA VAL A 135 -9.35 20.22 -14.77
C VAL A 135 -9.20 18.86 -15.45
N LYS A 136 -7.99 18.33 -15.53
CA LYS A 136 -7.75 17.00 -16.10
C LYS A 136 -8.19 15.96 -15.06
N GLU A 137 -9.48 15.86 -14.88
CA GLU A 137 -10.12 14.95 -13.96
C GLU A 137 -10.06 13.54 -14.53
N ASP A 138 -9.52 12.59 -13.77
CA ASP A 138 -9.64 11.18 -14.11
C ASP A 138 -11.08 10.74 -13.81
N PRO A 139 -11.90 10.42 -14.83
CA PRO A 139 -13.31 10.12 -14.64
C PRO A 139 -13.54 8.94 -13.68
N LEU A 140 -12.56 8.03 -13.57
CA LEU A 140 -12.64 6.86 -12.69
C LEU A 140 -12.42 7.23 -11.22
N ILE A 141 -11.68 8.31 -10.93
CA ILE A 141 -11.45 8.77 -9.56
C ILE A 141 -12.67 9.50 -9.01
N ASN A 142 -13.33 10.29 -9.86
CA ASN A 142 -14.48 11.10 -9.47
C ASN A 142 -15.76 10.28 -9.27
N PHE A 143 -15.78 9.02 -9.70
CA PHE A 143 -16.87 8.09 -9.40
C PHE A 143 -17.09 7.92 -7.89
N PHE A 144 -16.02 7.94 -7.09
CA PHE A 144 -16.14 7.79 -5.63
C PHE A 144 -16.48 9.12 -4.99
N ILE A 145 -17.37 9.12 -3.99
CA ILE A 145 -17.73 10.32 -3.22
C ILE A 145 -16.78 10.49 -2.01
N THR A 146 -16.36 9.37 -1.41
CA THR A 146 -15.50 9.37 -0.22
C THR A 146 -14.11 9.89 -0.54
N GLU A 147 -13.73 11.02 0.08
CA GLU A 147 -12.41 11.64 -0.11
C GLU A 147 -11.24 10.71 0.21
N GLU A 148 -11.38 9.84 1.22
CA GLU A 148 -10.32 8.89 1.56
C GLU A 148 -10.09 7.86 0.45
N ILE A 149 -11.16 7.42 -0.22
CA ILE A 149 -11.05 6.53 -1.38
C ILE A 149 -10.38 7.28 -2.53
N ARG A 150 -10.79 8.53 -2.79
CA ARG A 150 -10.16 9.39 -3.80
C ARG A 150 -8.67 9.59 -3.53
N LYS A 151 -8.28 9.87 -2.29
CA LYS A 151 -6.89 9.98 -1.85
C LYS A 151 -6.15 8.67 -2.08
N TYR A 152 -6.73 7.53 -1.72
CA TYR A 152 -6.10 6.23 -1.93
C TYR A 152 -5.90 5.95 -3.43
N ILE A 153 -6.92 6.03 -4.28
CA ILE A 153 -6.80 5.64 -5.71
C ILE A 153 -5.96 6.59 -6.56
N THR A 154 -5.80 7.85 -6.13
CA THR A 154 -5.04 8.83 -6.91
C THR A 154 -3.59 8.39 -7.06
N PRO A 155 -3.02 8.38 -8.27
CA PRO A 155 -1.62 8.04 -8.49
C PRO A 155 -0.68 8.94 -7.68
N LYS A 156 0.30 8.35 -7.01
CA LYS A 156 1.27 9.05 -6.15
C LYS A 156 2.54 9.30 -6.93
N GLU A 157 3.00 10.55 -6.97
CA GLU A 157 4.21 10.95 -7.69
C GLU A 157 5.46 10.77 -6.83
N ASN A 158 6.62 10.56 -7.45
CA ASN A 158 7.87 10.44 -6.70
C ASN A 158 8.37 11.83 -6.27
N ARG A 159 8.76 11.99 -4.99
CA ARG A 159 9.27 13.28 -4.46
C ARG A 159 10.50 13.82 -5.18
N VAL A 160 11.33 12.93 -5.74
CA VAL A 160 12.63 13.25 -6.35
C VAL A 160 12.54 13.45 -7.87
N GLY A 161 11.35 13.32 -8.48
CA GLY A 161 11.14 13.53 -9.93
C GLY A 161 11.86 12.53 -10.85
N LYS A 162 12.52 11.50 -10.29
CA LYS A 162 13.10 10.36 -11.01
C LYS A 162 12.18 9.14 -10.86
N GLY A 163 12.26 8.19 -11.79
CA GLY A 163 11.52 6.92 -11.70
C GLY A 163 11.81 6.17 -10.38
N ASN A 164 10.78 5.55 -9.80
CA ASN A 164 10.86 4.85 -8.52
C ASN A 164 11.66 3.55 -8.62
N LEU A 165 11.68 2.80 -7.53
CA LEU A 165 12.34 1.52 -7.45
C LEU A 165 11.88 0.50 -8.50
N TYR A 166 10.62 0.61 -8.94
CA TYR A 166 10.02 -0.22 -9.99
C TYR A 166 10.27 0.29 -11.41
N GLY A 167 10.94 1.44 -11.57
CA GLY A 167 11.16 2.08 -12.86
C GLY A 167 9.91 2.79 -13.41
N THR A 168 9.00 3.20 -12.53
CA THR A 168 7.77 3.94 -12.87
C THR A 168 7.78 5.34 -12.27
N ASP A 169 7.19 6.31 -12.96
CA ASP A 169 7.18 7.71 -12.49
C ASP A 169 6.11 7.97 -11.42
N LYS A 170 5.10 7.10 -11.36
CA LYS A 170 3.98 7.18 -10.43
C LYS A 170 3.68 5.80 -9.85
N VAL A 171 3.16 5.78 -8.62
CA VAL A 171 2.64 4.57 -7.95
C VAL A 171 1.12 4.56 -8.03
N TYR A 172 0.55 3.47 -8.52
CA TYR A 172 -0.90 3.28 -8.64
C TYR A 172 -1.40 2.34 -7.55
N ASN A 173 -2.32 2.79 -6.70
CA ASN A 173 -2.87 1.96 -5.63
C ASN A 173 -3.85 0.91 -6.15
N THR A 174 -3.98 -0.18 -5.39
CA THR A 174 -4.72 -1.38 -5.81
C THR A 174 -6.22 -1.23 -5.62
N ILE A 175 -6.89 -0.70 -6.64
CA ILE A 175 -8.32 -0.89 -6.85
C ILE A 175 -8.49 -1.30 -8.32
N GLY A 176 -9.23 -2.38 -8.58
CA GLY A 176 -9.37 -2.98 -9.92
C GLY A 176 -9.74 -2.02 -11.06
N HIS A 177 -10.26 -0.83 -10.77
CA HIS A 177 -10.46 0.28 -11.71
C HIS A 177 -9.18 0.65 -12.48
N ALA A 178 -8.02 0.68 -11.82
CA ALA A 178 -6.74 0.92 -12.49
C ALA A 178 -6.46 -0.14 -13.56
N CYS A 179 -6.92 -1.38 -13.37
CA CYS A 179 -6.76 -2.46 -14.34
C CYS A 179 -7.53 -2.21 -15.64
N VAL A 180 -8.65 -1.48 -15.59
CA VAL A 180 -9.45 -1.12 -16.78
C VAL A 180 -8.62 -0.29 -17.76
N LEU A 181 -7.74 0.57 -17.25
CA LEU A 181 -6.81 1.37 -18.07
C LEU A 181 -5.77 0.50 -18.80
N TYR A 182 -5.52 -0.72 -18.32
CA TYR A 182 -4.57 -1.68 -18.91
C TYR A 182 -5.27 -2.86 -19.60
N LYS A 183 -6.52 -2.69 -20.03
CA LYS A 183 -7.35 -3.71 -20.71
C LYS A 183 -6.56 -4.60 -21.67
N LYS A 184 -5.86 -4.02 -22.66
CA LYS A 184 -5.12 -4.80 -23.68
C LYS A 184 -4.09 -5.76 -23.07
N LYS A 185 -3.35 -5.31 -22.05
CA LYS A 185 -2.35 -6.15 -21.37
C LYS A 185 -3.01 -7.20 -20.49
N LEU A 186 -4.16 -6.88 -19.89
CA LEU A 186 -4.93 -7.86 -19.13
C LEU A 186 -5.52 -8.94 -20.05
N GLU A 187 -6.01 -8.57 -21.23
CA GLU A 187 -6.50 -9.52 -22.24
C GLU A 187 -5.35 -10.42 -22.72
N GLU A 188 -4.18 -9.86 -23.00
CA GLU A 188 -2.95 -10.63 -23.28
C GLU A 188 -2.62 -11.59 -22.12
N TYR A 189 -2.66 -11.09 -20.87
CA TYR A 189 -2.47 -11.92 -19.68
C TYR A 189 -3.55 -13.02 -19.53
N MET A 190 -4.77 -12.82 -20.02
CA MET A 190 -5.83 -13.83 -19.91
C MET A 190 -6.00 -14.68 -21.16
N ASN A 191 -5.13 -14.51 -22.16
CA ASN A 191 -5.17 -15.25 -23.41
C ASN A 191 -4.40 -16.58 -23.27
N TYR A 192 -5.09 -17.64 -22.88
CA TYR A 192 -4.54 -18.99 -22.80
C TYR A 192 -5.66 -20.02 -22.95
N ASP A 193 -5.30 -21.23 -23.38
CA ASP A 193 -6.23 -22.35 -23.40
C ASP A 193 -6.33 -22.98 -22.02
N ILE A 194 -7.55 -23.27 -21.55
CA ILE A 194 -7.77 -23.92 -20.25
C ILE A 194 -7.04 -25.26 -20.20
N GLY A 195 -6.26 -25.51 -19.14
CA GLY A 195 -5.48 -26.74 -18.96
C GLY A 195 -4.17 -26.79 -19.76
N SER A 196 -3.92 -25.84 -20.67
CA SER A 196 -2.62 -25.68 -21.32
C SER A 196 -1.57 -25.10 -20.37
N TYR A 197 -0.31 -25.01 -20.80
CA TYR A 197 0.73 -24.30 -20.05
C TYR A 197 0.56 -22.79 -20.20
N CYS A 198 0.60 -22.08 -19.08
CA CYS A 198 0.65 -20.61 -19.11
C CYS A 198 1.89 -20.13 -19.87
N ASP A 199 1.79 -18.96 -20.48
CA ASP A 199 2.96 -18.30 -21.06
C ASP A 199 3.99 -17.92 -19.98
N ASP A 200 5.24 -17.74 -20.42
CA ASP A 200 6.32 -17.28 -19.54
C ASP A 200 6.31 -15.76 -19.46
N ASP A 201 5.33 -15.21 -18.75
CA ASP A 201 5.01 -13.79 -18.78
C ASP A 201 4.88 -13.19 -17.37
N TRP A 202 5.71 -13.68 -16.43
CA TRP A 202 5.76 -13.15 -15.06
C TRP A 202 6.05 -11.65 -15.03
N ASN A 203 6.79 -11.12 -16.01
CA ASN A 203 7.08 -9.71 -16.18
C ASN A 203 5.84 -8.90 -16.58
N LEU A 204 4.95 -9.47 -17.40
CA LEU A 204 3.63 -8.88 -17.71
C LEU A 204 2.75 -8.86 -16.47
N ALA A 205 2.71 -9.97 -15.72
CA ALA A 205 1.98 -10.08 -14.46
C ALA A 205 2.43 -9.00 -13.46
N GLN A 206 3.75 -8.90 -13.21
CA GLN A 206 4.32 -7.89 -12.32
C GLN A 206 4.00 -6.48 -12.81
N LYS A 207 4.08 -6.23 -14.12
CA LYS A 207 3.74 -4.92 -14.70
C LYS A 207 2.27 -4.57 -14.44
N LEU A 208 1.35 -5.51 -14.55
CA LEU A 208 -0.07 -5.27 -14.23
C LEU A 208 -0.23 -4.93 -12.74
N MET A 209 0.37 -5.70 -11.82
CA MET A 209 0.32 -5.45 -10.36
C MET A 209 0.87 -4.07 -9.97
N LEU A 210 2.02 -3.70 -10.54
CA LEU A 210 2.67 -2.40 -10.31
C LEU A 210 1.85 -1.21 -10.80
N ASN A 211 0.96 -1.44 -11.76
CA ASN A 211 0.04 -0.42 -12.27
C ASN A 211 -1.36 -0.52 -11.65
N GLY A 212 -1.48 -1.14 -10.46
CA GLY A 212 -2.73 -1.19 -9.70
C GLY A 212 -3.72 -2.28 -10.13
N CYS A 213 -3.34 -3.17 -11.06
CA CYS A 213 -4.14 -4.35 -11.38
C CYS A 213 -3.79 -5.50 -10.42
N ASP A 214 -4.29 -5.40 -9.20
CA ASP A 214 -4.17 -6.44 -8.17
C ASP A 214 -5.47 -6.52 -7.33
N PRO A 215 -5.90 -7.73 -6.92
CA PRO A 215 -5.34 -9.03 -7.26
C PRO A 215 -5.52 -9.35 -8.76
N LEU A 216 -4.51 -9.99 -9.35
CA LEU A 216 -4.62 -10.49 -10.73
C LEU A 216 -5.70 -11.59 -10.81
N PRO A 217 -6.44 -11.69 -11.93
CA PRO A 217 -7.38 -12.78 -12.13
C PRO A 217 -6.67 -14.13 -12.09
N ARG A 218 -7.32 -15.12 -11.46
CA ARG A 218 -6.78 -16.48 -11.39
C ARG A 218 -6.79 -17.10 -12.79
N ARG A 219 -5.63 -17.64 -13.19
CA ARG A 219 -5.52 -18.38 -14.45
C ARG A 219 -5.89 -19.86 -14.27
N ARG A 220 -6.48 -20.45 -15.31
CA ARG A 220 -6.79 -21.90 -15.40
C ARG A 220 -5.81 -22.66 -16.30
N CYS A 221 -4.60 -22.12 -16.48
CA CYS A 221 -3.48 -22.79 -17.15
C CYS A 221 -2.49 -23.32 -16.11
N LEU A 222 -1.63 -24.24 -16.52
CA LEU A 222 -0.59 -24.85 -15.71
C LEU A 222 0.64 -23.95 -15.67
N THR A 223 1.04 -23.51 -14.48
CA THR A 223 2.27 -22.73 -14.29
C THR A 223 3.48 -23.55 -14.73
N ARG A 224 4.30 -22.96 -15.60
CA ARG A 224 5.56 -23.58 -16.04
C ARG A 224 6.58 -23.58 -14.89
N ALA A 225 7.06 -24.78 -14.53
CA ALA A 225 8.14 -24.99 -13.57
C ALA A 225 9.53 -25.03 -14.24
N SER A 226 10.61 -25.11 -13.45
CA SER A 226 11.94 -25.40 -13.99
C SER A 226 11.92 -26.74 -14.74
N LYS A 227 12.67 -26.83 -15.86
CA LYS A 227 12.74 -28.07 -16.65
C LYS A 227 13.39 -29.22 -15.88
N VAL A 228 14.20 -28.89 -14.88
CA VAL A 228 14.96 -29.84 -14.07
C VAL A 228 14.54 -29.65 -12.62
N TYR A 229 14.19 -30.76 -11.98
CA TYR A 229 14.07 -30.84 -10.53
C TYR A 229 15.40 -31.32 -9.95
N GLN A 230 15.93 -30.60 -8.99
CA GLN A 230 17.02 -31.07 -8.15
C GLN A 230 16.65 -31.02 -6.69
N LYS A 231 17.15 -32.00 -5.95
CA LYS A 231 16.97 -32.05 -4.51
C LYS A 231 17.55 -30.76 -3.90
N PRO A 232 16.75 -29.99 -3.13
CA PRO A 232 17.25 -28.78 -2.47
C PRO A 232 18.29 -29.15 -1.40
N TYR A 233 19.16 -28.20 -1.08
CA TYR A 233 20.08 -28.35 0.03
C TYR A 233 19.31 -28.53 1.35
N PRO A 234 19.88 -29.25 2.34
CA PRO A 234 19.33 -29.28 3.69
C PRO A 234 19.16 -27.87 4.25
N ILE A 235 18.17 -27.67 5.12
CA ILE A 235 17.79 -26.32 5.59
C ILE A 235 18.96 -25.55 6.24
N ASN A 236 19.86 -26.24 6.93
CA ASN A 236 21.01 -25.62 7.59
C ASN A 236 22.03 -25.08 6.58
N GLU A 237 22.15 -25.70 5.41
CA GLU A 237 23.05 -25.28 4.33
C GLU A 237 22.37 -24.29 3.38
N SER A 238 21.08 -24.48 3.09
CA SER A 238 20.34 -23.68 2.10
C SER A 238 20.25 -22.21 2.47
N LEU A 239 20.37 -21.86 3.75
CA LEU A 239 20.33 -20.47 4.19
C LEU A 239 21.49 -19.64 3.65
N TRP A 240 22.70 -20.20 3.57
CA TRP A 240 23.92 -19.43 3.26
C TRP A 240 24.66 -19.93 2.02
N ARG A 241 24.12 -20.93 1.34
CA ARG A 241 24.64 -21.47 0.09
C ARG A 241 23.80 -20.98 -1.09
N LEU A 242 24.46 -20.56 -2.17
CA LEU A 242 23.75 -20.26 -3.42
C LEU A 242 23.03 -21.51 -3.95
N PRO A 243 21.72 -21.43 -4.23
CA PRO A 243 20.97 -22.52 -4.84
C PRO A 243 21.48 -22.88 -6.24
N ASP A 244 21.18 -24.09 -6.71
CA ASP A 244 21.44 -24.45 -8.11
C ASP A 244 20.53 -23.62 -9.05
N HIS A 245 21.17 -22.87 -9.95
CA HIS A 245 20.52 -22.03 -10.96
C HIS A 245 19.55 -22.81 -11.88
N ARG A 246 19.69 -24.12 -12.04
CA ARG A 246 18.80 -24.95 -12.87
C ARG A 246 17.38 -25.06 -12.31
N ASN A 247 17.19 -24.76 -11.02
CA ASN A 247 15.86 -24.68 -10.40
C ASN A 247 15.14 -23.34 -10.68
N VAL A 248 15.78 -22.41 -11.39
CA VAL A 248 15.23 -21.10 -11.73
C VAL A 248 14.93 -21.01 -13.22
N ARG A 249 13.85 -20.31 -13.56
CA ARG A 249 13.48 -20.04 -14.95
C ARG A 249 14.08 -18.72 -15.41
N TRP A 250 15.13 -18.80 -16.22
CA TRP A 250 15.90 -17.62 -16.60
C TRP A 250 15.32 -16.82 -17.78
N GLY A 251 14.28 -17.29 -18.46
CA GLY A 251 13.82 -16.85 -19.79
C GLY A 251 13.75 -15.33 -20.01
N ASN A 252 13.15 -14.61 -19.06
CA ASN A 252 12.95 -13.16 -19.13
C ASN A 252 13.95 -12.33 -18.31
N TYR A 253 15.06 -12.92 -17.86
CA TYR A 253 16.15 -12.23 -17.20
C TYR A 253 17.34 -12.04 -18.15
N GLN A 254 18.13 -10.98 -17.92
CA GLN A 254 19.37 -10.76 -18.68
C GLN A 254 20.43 -11.81 -18.32
N CYS A 255 20.53 -12.15 -17.04
CA CYS A 255 21.38 -13.23 -16.56
C CYS A 255 20.74 -14.61 -16.74
N ARG A 256 21.58 -15.65 -16.84
CA ARG A 256 21.16 -17.06 -16.98
C ARG A 256 21.60 -17.96 -15.82
N ASN A 257 22.28 -17.40 -14.83
CA ASN A 257 22.71 -18.05 -13.61
C ASN A 257 22.93 -17.00 -12.50
N PHE A 258 23.14 -17.46 -11.26
CA PHE A 258 23.33 -16.58 -10.11
C PHE A 258 24.70 -15.87 -10.14
N GLU A 259 25.73 -16.50 -10.70
CA GLU A 259 27.08 -15.94 -10.81
C GLU A 259 27.08 -14.66 -11.67
N CYS A 260 26.28 -14.64 -12.73
CA CYS A 260 26.08 -13.46 -13.57
C CYS A 260 25.49 -12.27 -12.80
N LEU A 261 24.74 -12.51 -11.71
CA LEU A 261 24.14 -11.45 -10.88
C LEU A 261 25.13 -10.81 -9.90
N SER A 262 26.39 -11.24 -9.88
CA SER A 262 27.42 -10.67 -9.00
C SER A 262 27.57 -9.16 -9.16
N SER A 263 27.94 -8.49 -8.07
CA SER A 263 28.21 -7.05 -8.04
C SER A 263 29.29 -6.63 -9.05
N LYS A 264 30.15 -7.55 -9.48
CA LYS A 264 31.25 -7.33 -10.43
C LYS A 264 30.78 -7.27 -11.89
N ASN A 265 29.59 -7.79 -12.21
CA ASN A 265 29.07 -7.76 -13.57
C ASN A 265 28.23 -6.49 -13.81
N PRO A 266 28.65 -5.58 -14.72
CA PRO A 266 27.89 -4.37 -15.04
C PRO A 266 26.63 -4.65 -15.90
N LYS A 267 26.59 -5.78 -16.63
CA LYS A 267 25.49 -6.16 -17.53
C LYS A 267 24.47 -7.10 -16.87
N ARG A 268 24.39 -7.09 -15.54
CA ARG A 268 23.54 -8.02 -14.77
C ARG A 268 22.05 -7.71 -14.80
N GLY A 269 21.64 -6.63 -15.48
CA GLY A 269 20.22 -6.25 -15.63
C GLY A 269 19.53 -5.73 -14.37
N TYR A 270 20.28 -5.54 -13.29
CA TYR A 270 19.75 -5.11 -12.00
C TYR A 270 20.78 -4.29 -11.20
N SER A 271 20.36 -3.16 -10.63
CA SER A 271 21.25 -2.23 -9.93
C SER A 271 20.85 -1.93 -8.48
N LYS A 272 19.68 -2.35 -8.02
CA LYS A 272 19.10 -1.82 -6.76
C LYS A 272 19.67 -2.46 -5.49
N CYS A 273 20.07 -3.73 -5.53
CA CYS A 273 20.75 -4.41 -4.42
C CYS A 273 22.10 -4.95 -4.88
N THR A 274 23.14 -4.18 -4.57
CA THR A 274 24.52 -4.54 -4.89
C THR A 274 25.01 -5.60 -3.91
N GLY A 275 25.40 -6.78 -4.43
CA GLY A 275 25.93 -7.87 -3.61
C GLY A 275 24.87 -8.78 -2.97
N CYS A 276 23.58 -8.60 -3.27
CA CYS A 276 22.49 -9.45 -2.75
C CYS A 276 22.66 -10.96 -3.00
N PHE A 277 23.40 -11.32 -4.05
CA PHE A 277 23.68 -12.71 -4.45
C PHE A 277 25.05 -13.19 -3.96
N GLU A 278 25.76 -12.40 -3.14
CA GLU A 278 27.06 -12.76 -2.58
C GLU A 278 26.88 -13.17 -1.12
N MET A 279 26.57 -14.45 -0.89
CA MET A 279 26.20 -14.98 0.44
C MET A 279 27.27 -14.72 1.51
N GLU A 280 28.54 -14.68 1.13
CA GLU A 280 29.67 -14.35 2.01
C GLU A 280 29.61 -12.93 2.58
N LYS A 281 28.96 -11.99 1.88
CA LYS A 281 28.70 -10.63 2.38
C LYS A 281 27.38 -10.56 3.11
N GLU A 282 26.34 -11.20 2.57
CA GLU A 282 25.01 -11.22 3.18
C GLU A 282 25.03 -11.83 4.59
N LYS A 283 25.88 -12.84 4.83
CA LYS A 283 26.06 -13.42 6.16
C LYS A 283 26.63 -12.43 7.18
N LEU A 284 27.21 -11.30 6.79
CA LEU A 284 27.76 -10.37 7.79
C LEU A 284 26.69 -9.39 8.32
N LYS A 285 25.52 -9.32 7.66
CA LYS A 285 24.47 -8.35 8.02
C LYS A 285 23.80 -8.72 9.36
N TRP A 286 23.57 -7.70 10.19
CA TRP A 286 22.92 -7.75 11.51
C TRP A 286 23.57 -8.66 12.57
N VAL A 287 24.83 -9.07 12.38
CA VAL A 287 25.57 -9.94 13.31
C VAL A 287 26.47 -9.14 14.25
N SER A 288 27.35 -8.30 13.70
CA SER A 288 28.32 -7.52 14.44
C SER A 288 28.05 -6.04 14.28
N ASN A 289 28.36 -5.25 15.31
CA ASN A 289 28.33 -3.81 15.22
C ASN A 289 29.30 -3.33 14.13
N THR A 290 28.75 -2.75 13.08
CA THR A 290 29.50 -1.92 12.14
C THR A 290 29.80 -0.57 12.78
N SER A 291 30.69 0.22 12.19
CA SER A 291 31.05 1.56 12.71
C SER A 291 29.91 2.59 12.69
N LEU A 292 28.76 2.24 12.11
CA LEU A 292 27.59 3.11 12.02
C LEU A 292 26.63 2.85 13.19
N SER A 293 26.24 3.90 13.90
CA SER A 293 25.28 3.84 15.00
C SER A 293 23.87 3.38 14.58
N THR A 294 23.58 3.38 13.27
CA THR A 294 22.30 2.94 12.68
C THR A 294 22.19 1.44 12.51
N ASP A 295 23.25 0.67 12.79
CA ASP A 295 23.24 -0.78 12.70
C ASP A 295 22.73 -1.43 13.99
N PHE A 296 21.47 -1.87 13.99
CA PHE A 296 20.92 -2.64 15.10
C PHE A 296 21.16 -4.14 14.85
N ILE A 297 21.76 -4.82 15.83
CA ILE A 297 21.99 -6.26 15.75
C ILE A 297 20.73 -7.04 16.17
N ILE A 298 20.47 -8.17 15.50
CA ILE A 298 19.28 -8.99 15.75
C ILE A 298 19.20 -9.46 17.20
N LEU A 299 20.32 -9.90 17.76
CA LEU A 299 20.37 -10.40 19.14
C LEU A 299 19.94 -9.34 20.15
N ASP A 300 20.38 -8.09 19.99
CA ASP A 300 19.95 -7.01 20.87
C ASP A 300 18.46 -6.70 20.75
N VAL A 301 17.94 -6.69 19.51
CA VAL A 301 16.52 -6.40 19.27
C VAL A 301 15.66 -7.48 19.92
N LEU A 302 16.02 -8.75 19.75
CA LEU A 302 15.32 -9.88 20.35
C LEU A 302 15.48 -9.91 21.88
N ALA A 303 16.61 -9.43 22.42
CA ALA A 303 16.84 -9.36 23.86
C ALA A 303 15.95 -8.33 24.58
N ILE A 304 15.39 -7.35 23.88
CA ILE A 304 14.45 -6.38 24.48
C ILE A 304 13.15 -7.10 24.92
N LYS A 305 12.69 -8.08 24.14
CA LYS A 305 11.52 -8.91 24.44
C LYS A 305 11.83 -10.38 24.19
N PRO A 306 12.61 -11.02 25.09
CA PRO A 306 13.05 -12.39 24.91
C PRO A 306 11.86 -13.33 24.69
N TRP A 307 11.94 -14.16 23.63
CA TRP A 307 10.95 -15.19 23.30
C TRP A 307 9.55 -14.71 22.87
N GLU A 308 9.31 -13.40 22.80
CA GLU A 308 8.00 -12.87 22.38
C GLU A 308 7.87 -12.72 20.85
N ILE A 309 8.98 -12.44 20.16
CA ILE A 309 9.01 -12.28 18.71
C ILE A 309 9.14 -13.65 18.04
N ARG A 310 8.08 -14.10 17.36
CA ARG A 310 8.03 -15.44 16.76
C ARG A 310 7.73 -15.42 15.26
N ILE A 311 6.89 -14.48 14.84
CA ILE A 311 6.55 -14.26 13.43
C ILE A 311 6.71 -12.79 13.06
N GLY A 312 7.25 -12.53 11.87
CA GLY A 312 7.38 -11.18 11.37
C GLY A 312 7.36 -11.07 9.85
N LEU A 313 7.30 -9.83 9.39
CA LEU A 313 7.33 -9.44 7.99
C LEU A 313 8.61 -8.66 7.72
N ASP A 314 9.36 -9.08 6.70
CA ASP A 314 10.49 -8.33 6.14
C ASP A 314 10.03 -7.62 4.87
N TYR A 315 9.71 -6.35 5.03
CA TYR A 315 9.17 -5.48 4.00
C TYR A 315 10.33 -4.77 3.27
N GLY A 316 10.90 -5.48 2.30
CA GLY A 316 12.11 -5.06 1.60
C GLY A 316 12.24 -5.66 0.21
N ILE A 317 13.34 -5.33 -0.49
CA ILE A 317 13.84 -6.13 -1.61
C ILE A 317 15.16 -6.75 -1.20
N GLY A 318 15.26 -8.06 -1.36
CA GLY A 318 16.52 -8.76 -1.21
C GLY A 318 16.34 -10.24 -1.47
N THR A 319 17.34 -11.01 -1.11
CA THR A 319 17.35 -12.47 -1.27
C THR A 319 16.80 -13.21 -0.05
N GLY A 320 16.20 -12.50 0.92
CA GLY A 320 15.68 -13.06 2.18
C GLY A 320 16.74 -13.17 3.29
N THR A 321 17.77 -12.33 3.27
CA THR A 321 18.88 -12.40 4.24
C THR A 321 18.43 -12.13 5.68
N PHE A 322 17.53 -11.16 5.89
CA PHE A 322 16.97 -10.91 7.22
C PHE A 322 16.17 -12.12 7.72
N ALA A 323 15.32 -12.70 6.85
CA ALA A 323 14.60 -13.93 7.16
C ALA A 323 15.52 -15.11 7.49
N ALA A 324 16.64 -15.28 6.78
CA ALA A 324 17.64 -16.30 7.08
C ALA A 324 18.24 -16.13 8.48
N ARG A 325 18.62 -14.89 8.85
CA ARG A 325 19.19 -14.56 10.16
C ARG A 325 18.20 -14.79 11.30
N MET A 326 16.97 -14.32 11.13
CA MET A 326 15.90 -14.50 12.11
C MET A 326 15.54 -15.98 12.29
N ARG A 327 15.62 -16.79 11.23
CA ARG A 327 15.39 -18.24 11.31
C ARG A 327 16.41 -18.97 12.18
N GLU A 328 17.68 -18.54 12.18
CA GLU A 328 18.70 -19.10 13.10
C GLU A 328 18.33 -18.85 14.57
N GLN A 329 17.52 -17.83 14.84
CA GLN A 329 16.95 -17.51 16.15
C GLN A 329 15.53 -18.08 16.35
N ASN A 330 15.12 -19.04 15.51
CA ASN A 330 13.78 -19.66 15.50
C ASN A 330 12.61 -18.70 15.27
N VAL A 331 12.85 -17.56 14.61
CA VAL A 331 11.80 -16.62 14.22
C VAL A 331 11.44 -16.83 12.76
N THR A 332 10.15 -16.99 12.48
CA THR A 332 9.64 -17.15 11.11
C THR A 332 9.39 -15.78 10.50
N ILE A 333 10.10 -15.48 9.41
CA ILE A 333 9.92 -14.23 8.67
C ILE A 333 9.35 -14.53 7.30
N ILE A 334 8.34 -13.76 6.94
CA ILE A 334 7.82 -13.68 5.58
C ILE A 334 8.49 -12.47 4.92
N SER A 335 9.19 -12.67 3.81
CA SER A 335 9.87 -11.57 3.10
C SER A 335 9.05 -11.14 1.89
N THR A 336 8.71 -9.86 1.79
CA THR A 336 8.15 -9.33 0.54
C THR A 336 9.16 -9.47 -0.58
N ALA A 337 8.69 -9.83 -1.77
CA ALA A 337 9.59 -10.03 -2.90
C ALA A 337 8.89 -9.71 -4.22
N ILE A 338 9.63 -9.07 -5.12
CA ILE A 338 9.28 -8.95 -6.53
C ILE A 338 10.52 -9.19 -7.38
N ASN A 339 10.34 -9.58 -8.63
CA ASN A 339 11.44 -9.94 -9.52
C ASN A 339 11.85 -8.70 -10.33
N LEU A 340 12.81 -7.94 -9.81
CA LEU A 340 13.38 -6.76 -10.48
C LEU A 340 14.67 -7.12 -11.20
N GLY A 341 14.57 -7.64 -12.42
CA GLY A 341 15.77 -8.01 -13.21
C GLY A 341 16.56 -9.21 -12.64
N ALA A 342 16.14 -9.75 -11.50
CA ALA A 342 16.70 -10.92 -10.85
C ALA A 342 15.58 -11.76 -10.17
N PRO A 343 15.78 -13.08 -10.01
CA PRO A 343 14.77 -14.02 -9.51
C PRO A 343 14.71 -14.06 -7.97
N PHE A 344 14.26 -12.97 -7.35
CA PHE A 344 14.25 -12.84 -5.88
C PHE A 344 13.28 -13.81 -5.21
N ASN A 345 12.07 -13.98 -5.76
CA ASN A 345 11.08 -14.90 -5.21
C ASN A 345 11.60 -16.34 -5.18
N GLU A 346 12.16 -16.79 -6.31
CA GLU A 346 12.74 -18.11 -6.45
C GLU A 346 13.96 -18.29 -5.54
N MET A 347 14.81 -17.26 -5.42
CA MET A 347 15.97 -17.28 -4.53
C MET A 347 15.57 -17.46 -3.06
N ILE A 348 14.58 -16.70 -2.58
CA ILE A 348 14.07 -16.81 -1.20
C ILE A 348 13.48 -18.22 -0.97
N ALA A 349 12.64 -18.70 -1.88
CA ALA A 349 12.02 -20.02 -1.76
C ALA A 349 13.06 -21.16 -1.76
N LEU A 350 14.07 -21.10 -2.62
CA LEU A 350 15.11 -22.13 -2.72
C LEU A 350 16.04 -22.17 -1.49
N ARG A 351 16.10 -21.10 -0.70
CA ARG A 351 16.77 -21.08 0.61
C ARG A 351 15.90 -21.70 1.72
N GLY A 352 14.67 -22.08 1.42
CA GLY A 352 13.69 -22.60 2.37
C GLY A 352 12.95 -21.51 3.15
N LEU A 353 12.97 -20.27 2.66
CA LEU A 353 12.32 -19.10 3.27
C LEU A 353 11.00 -18.79 2.56
N ILE A 354 10.19 -17.89 3.13
CA ILE A 354 8.84 -17.60 2.64
C ILE A 354 8.84 -16.28 1.85
N PRO A 355 8.80 -16.30 0.51
CA PRO A 355 8.54 -15.10 -0.27
C PRO A 355 7.05 -14.77 -0.29
N LEU A 356 6.72 -13.51 -0.07
CA LEU A 356 5.40 -12.94 -0.30
C LEU A 356 5.47 -12.06 -1.55
N TYR A 357 4.82 -12.51 -2.62
CA TYR A 357 4.78 -11.79 -3.89
C TYR A 357 3.79 -10.62 -3.84
N VAL A 358 4.24 -9.49 -3.29
CA VAL A 358 3.44 -8.27 -3.11
C VAL A 358 4.24 -7.02 -3.47
N THR A 359 3.55 -5.98 -3.92
CA THR A 359 4.13 -4.67 -4.26
C THR A 359 3.76 -3.60 -3.21
N LEU A 360 4.43 -2.44 -3.23
CA LEU A 360 4.27 -1.35 -2.24
C LEU A 360 2.86 -0.75 -2.17
N ASN A 361 2.13 -0.86 -3.28
CA ASN A 361 0.80 -0.29 -3.51
C ASN A 361 -0.35 -1.22 -3.09
N GLN A 362 -0.02 -2.41 -2.60
CA GLN A 362 -1.01 -3.41 -2.20
C GLN A 362 -1.22 -3.36 -0.70
N ARG A 363 -2.48 -3.51 -0.28
CA ARG A 363 -2.77 -3.82 1.12
C ARG A 363 -2.22 -5.21 1.44
N LEU A 364 -1.50 -5.33 2.55
CA LEU A 364 -0.88 -6.56 3.00
C LEU A 364 -1.94 -7.65 3.24
N PRO A 365 -1.78 -8.85 2.65
CA PRO A 365 -2.77 -9.93 2.72
C PRO A 365 -2.69 -10.72 4.04
N PHE A 366 -2.48 -10.03 5.15
CA PHE A 366 -2.48 -10.60 6.50
C PHE A 366 -3.71 -10.13 7.26
N PHE A 367 -4.15 -10.94 8.21
CA PHE A 367 -5.20 -10.54 9.14
C PHE A 367 -4.67 -9.50 10.13
N ASP A 368 -5.57 -8.77 10.77
CA ASP A 368 -5.23 -7.67 11.66
C ASP A 368 -4.58 -8.20 12.96
N ASN A 369 -3.58 -7.49 13.48
CA ASN A 369 -2.89 -7.75 14.74
C ASN A 369 -2.29 -9.18 14.86
N THR A 370 -1.72 -9.73 13.78
CA THR A 370 -1.14 -11.09 13.79
C THR A 370 0.39 -11.13 13.83
N MET A 371 1.08 -10.04 13.48
CA MET A 371 2.54 -10.01 13.39
C MET A 371 3.18 -9.50 14.69
N ASP A 372 4.28 -10.13 15.12
CA ASP A 372 5.07 -9.69 16.27
C ASP A 372 6.15 -8.67 15.85
N LEU A 373 6.60 -8.69 14.58
CA LEU A 373 7.64 -7.81 14.04
C LEU A 373 7.35 -7.40 12.59
N ILE A 374 7.59 -6.14 12.25
CA ILE A 374 7.77 -5.67 10.87
C ILE A 374 9.16 -5.07 10.78
N HIS A 375 9.95 -5.53 9.83
CA HIS A 375 11.27 -5.02 9.48
C HIS A 375 11.20 -4.37 8.10
N THR A 376 11.85 -3.23 7.89
CA THR A 376 11.97 -2.58 6.58
C THR A 376 13.41 -2.19 6.32
N THR A 377 13.91 -2.49 5.12
CA THR A 377 15.28 -2.12 4.70
C THR A 377 15.36 -1.90 3.19
N GLY A 378 16.04 -0.82 2.77
CA GLY A 378 16.47 -0.59 1.39
C GLY A 378 15.39 -0.63 0.31
N PHE A 379 14.13 -0.41 0.68
CA PHE A 379 12.96 -0.53 -0.19
C PHE A 379 12.12 0.72 -0.21
N MET A 380 11.87 1.28 0.98
CA MET A 380 11.28 2.60 1.14
C MET A 380 12.36 3.54 1.61
N ASP A 381 12.60 4.57 0.82
CA ASP A 381 13.59 5.60 1.10
C ASP A 381 13.00 6.96 0.72
N GLY A 382 13.80 8.02 0.75
CA GLY A 382 13.37 9.41 0.60
C GLY A 382 12.67 9.78 -0.72
N TRP A 383 12.52 8.83 -1.64
CA TRP A 383 11.72 8.99 -2.86
C TRP A 383 10.22 8.81 -2.63
N ILE A 384 9.82 8.13 -1.54
CA ILE A 384 8.42 7.77 -1.29
C ILE A 384 7.58 9.01 -0.98
N ASP A 385 6.38 9.08 -1.55
CA ASP A 385 5.41 10.12 -1.24
C ASP A 385 4.91 9.99 0.21
N LEU A 386 4.67 11.12 0.89
CA LEU A 386 4.24 11.09 2.31
C LEU A 386 2.85 10.48 2.47
N LEU A 387 1.92 10.78 1.58
CA LEU A 387 0.57 10.21 1.65
C LEU A 387 0.60 8.71 1.33
N LEU A 388 1.46 8.27 0.41
CA LEU A 388 1.70 6.84 0.20
C LEU A 388 2.30 6.16 1.44
N LEU A 389 3.32 6.77 2.05
CA LEU A 389 3.92 6.26 3.28
C LEU A 389 2.89 6.20 4.42
N ASP A 390 1.98 7.17 4.50
CA ASP A 390 0.92 7.19 5.51
C ASP A 390 0.04 5.94 5.41
N PHE A 391 -0.47 5.63 4.22
CA PHE A 391 -1.25 4.41 3.99
C PHE A 391 -0.47 3.13 4.35
N ILE A 392 0.83 3.09 4.03
CA ILE A 392 1.69 1.96 4.37
C ILE A 392 1.86 1.82 5.89
N LEU A 393 2.09 2.92 6.60
CA LEU A 393 2.25 2.91 8.06
C LEU A 393 0.97 2.47 8.76
N TYR A 394 -0.20 2.89 8.29
CA TYR A 394 -1.48 2.41 8.82
C TYR A 394 -1.73 0.93 8.50
N ASP A 395 -1.30 0.43 7.34
CA ASP A 395 -1.43 -0.99 7.02
C ASP A 395 -0.45 -1.87 7.82
N TRP A 396 0.75 -1.35 8.10
CA TRP A 396 1.69 -1.97 9.03
C TRP A 396 1.16 -1.99 10.45
N ASP A 397 0.64 -0.87 10.94
CA ASP A 397 -0.02 -0.80 12.25
C ASP A 397 -1.17 -1.79 12.33
N ARG A 398 -1.99 -1.91 11.28
CA ARG A 398 -3.10 -2.86 11.23
C ARG A 398 -2.64 -4.30 11.49
N ILE A 399 -1.57 -4.76 10.85
CA ILE A 399 -1.13 -6.17 10.97
C ILE A 399 -0.24 -6.42 12.19
N LEU A 400 0.43 -5.38 12.70
CA LEU A 400 1.28 -5.49 13.89
C LEU A 400 0.39 -5.57 15.14
N ARG A 401 0.61 -6.58 15.97
CA ARG A 401 -0.15 -6.74 17.22
C ARG A 401 0.31 -5.71 18.27
N PRO A 402 -0.52 -5.40 19.29
CA PRO A 402 -0.06 -4.63 20.45
C PRO A 402 1.17 -5.28 21.09
N GLY A 403 2.20 -4.48 21.37
CA GLY A 403 3.51 -4.93 21.84
C GLY A 403 4.44 -5.46 20.73
N GLY A 404 3.99 -5.49 19.47
CA GLY A 404 4.84 -5.84 18.34
C GLY A 404 5.82 -4.72 17.98
N PHE A 405 6.91 -5.09 17.32
CA PHE A 405 7.97 -4.16 16.92
C PHE A 405 7.84 -3.73 15.45
N LEU A 406 8.00 -2.43 15.22
CA LEU A 406 8.33 -1.85 13.93
C LEU A 406 9.83 -1.48 13.95
N TRP A 407 10.59 -2.17 13.13
CA TRP A 407 12.02 -1.96 12.95
C TRP A 407 12.28 -1.32 11.59
N ILE A 408 12.62 -0.05 11.62
CA ILE A 408 13.07 0.73 10.47
C ILE A 408 14.59 0.64 10.42
N ASP A 409 15.14 0.00 9.38
CA ASP A 409 16.57 -0.22 9.23
C ASP A 409 17.13 0.59 8.05
N LYS A 410 18.02 1.55 8.38
CA LYS A 410 18.74 2.39 7.41
C LYS A 410 17.85 3.05 6.37
N PHE A 411 16.70 3.57 6.77
CA PHE A 411 15.88 4.43 5.92
C PHE A 411 16.69 5.64 5.50
N PHE A 412 16.95 5.82 4.20
CA PHE A 412 17.72 6.98 3.75
C PHE A 412 16.83 8.10 3.22
N CYS A 413 17.13 9.34 3.56
CA CYS A 413 16.46 10.52 3.03
C CYS A 413 17.41 11.72 2.93
N ASN A 414 17.00 12.76 2.21
CA ASN A 414 17.72 14.03 2.25
C ASN A 414 17.55 14.66 3.63
N ARG A 415 18.57 15.40 4.09
CA ARG A 415 18.52 16.12 5.36
C ARG A 415 17.32 17.07 5.47
N LYS A 416 16.90 17.67 4.36
CA LYS A 416 15.74 18.57 4.30
C LYS A 416 14.39 17.88 4.51
N ASP A 417 14.31 16.58 4.18
CA ASP A 417 13.06 15.80 4.30
C ASP A 417 13.01 15.01 5.61
N LEU A 418 14.05 15.09 6.46
CA LEU A 418 14.18 14.26 7.66
C LEU A 418 12.99 14.45 8.61
N ASP A 419 12.64 15.70 8.90
CA ASP A 419 11.61 16.01 9.91
C ASP A 419 10.21 15.56 9.44
N ASP A 420 9.91 15.69 8.14
CA ASP A 420 8.72 15.11 7.52
C ASP A 420 8.63 13.60 7.79
N TYR A 421 9.69 12.84 7.48
CA TYR A 421 9.69 11.39 7.68
C TYR A 421 9.69 11.00 9.16
N MET A 422 10.40 11.76 10.01
CA MET A 422 10.37 11.55 11.46
C MET A 422 8.96 11.73 12.01
N TYR A 423 8.24 12.75 11.55
CA TYR A 423 6.85 12.95 11.92
C TYR A 423 6.00 11.74 11.51
N MET A 424 6.12 11.27 10.26
CA MET A 424 5.37 10.10 9.77
C MET A 424 5.59 8.86 10.65
N PHE A 425 6.83 8.57 11.04
CA PHE A 425 7.11 7.40 11.88
C PHE A 425 6.65 7.54 13.34
N LEU A 426 6.51 8.77 13.84
CA LEU A 426 6.15 9.05 15.24
C LEU A 426 4.66 9.34 15.45
N GLN A 427 3.88 9.62 14.39
CA GLN A 427 2.47 10.00 14.49
C GLN A 427 1.59 8.92 15.16
N LEU A 428 1.94 7.64 15.01
CA LEU A 428 1.17 6.50 15.53
C LEU A 428 1.39 6.24 17.03
N ARG A 429 2.14 7.11 17.72
CA ARG A 429 2.44 7.06 19.16
C ARG A 429 3.11 5.77 19.60
N TYR A 430 4.01 5.23 18.77
CA TYR A 430 4.79 4.05 19.15
C TYR A 430 5.80 4.40 20.24
N LYS A 431 6.04 3.45 21.15
CA LYS A 431 7.08 3.58 22.16
C LYS A 431 8.45 3.37 21.52
N LYS A 432 9.36 4.32 21.68
CA LYS A 432 10.72 4.25 21.14
C LYS A 432 11.65 3.44 22.05
N HIS A 433 12.27 2.40 21.49
CA HIS A 433 13.31 1.60 22.18
C HIS A 433 14.71 1.98 21.73
N LYS A 434 14.94 2.06 20.42
CA LYS A 434 16.21 2.48 19.82
C LYS A 434 15.94 3.48 18.71
N TRP A 435 16.86 4.43 18.55
CA TRP A 435 16.80 5.45 17.50
C TRP A 435 18.19 5.98 17.23
N ALA A 436 18.58 5.98 15.97
CA ALA A 436 19.88 6.47 15.55
C ALA A 436 19.77 7.16 14.20
N ILE A 437 20.53 8.24 14.05
CA ILE A 437 20.70 8.94 12.78
C ILE A 437 22.21 8.98 12.49
N SER A 438 22.59 8.67 11.26
CA SER A 438 23.99 8.71 10.83
C SER A 438 24.09 9.32 9.43
N PRO A 439 25.12 10.12 9.13
CA PRO A 439 25.30 10.66 7.78
C PRO A 439 25.61 9.54 6.77
N LYS A 440 24.95 9.59 5.61
CA LYS A 440 25.26 8.75 4.45
C LYS A 440 26.19 9.50 3.49
N SER A 441 25.91 10.79 3.28
CA SER A 441 26.71 11.71 2.47
C SER A 441 26.58 13.13 3.04
N LYS A 442 27.03 14.16 2.32
CA LYS A 442 26.91 15.57 2.75
C LYS A 442 25.44 15.96 2.99
N ASP A 443 24.56 15.55 2.09
CA ASP A 443 23.16 15.96 2.07
C ASP A 443 22.18 14.82 2.42
N GLU A 444 22.65 13.57 2.47
CA GLU A 444 21.84 12.38 2.77
C GLU A 444 22.17 11.80 4.15
N LEU A 445 21.14 11.26 4.80
CA LEU A 445 21.21 10.64 6.13
C LEU A 445 20.61 9.24 6.09
N TYR A 446 21.02 8.40 7.03
CA TYR A 446 20.33 7.16 7.41
C TYR A 446 19.62 7.37 8.74
N LEU A 447 18.39 6.86 8.82
CA LEU A 447 17.57 6.76 10.02
C LEU A 447 17.31 5.28 10.32
N SER A 448 17.61 4.85 11.55
CA SER A 448 17.20 3.56 12.07
C SER A 448 16.42 3.74 13.37
N ALA A 449 15.32 3.01 13.50
CA ALA A 449 14.44 3.09 14.66
C ALA A 449 13.84 1.73 15.00
N LEU A 450 13.73 1.45 16.30
CA LEU A 450 12.97 0.33 16.84
C LEU A 450 11.85 0.88 17.70
N LEU A 451 10.63 0.63 17.25
CA LEU A 451 9.41 1.21 17.79
C LEU A 451 8.46 0.08 18.21
N GLU A 452 7.79 0.21 19.36
CA GLU A 452 6.82 -0.77 19.87
C GLU A 452 5.40 -0.20 19.80
N LYS A 453 4.49 -0.97 19.21
CA LYS A 453 3.07 -0.59 19.12
C LYS A 453 2.43 -0.62 20.52
N PRO A 454 1.85 0.48 21.02
CA PRO A 454 1.18 0.47 22.32
C PRO A 454 -0.15 -0.29 22.26
N PRO A 455 -0.66 -0.77 23.39
CA PRO A 455 -2.07 -1.13 23.50
C PRO A 455 -2.91 0.14 23.33
N ARG A 456 -3.90 0.11 22.43
CA ARG A 456 -4.91 1.16 22.31
C ARG A 456 -6.19 0.61 22.92
N ALA A 457 -6.62 1.18 24.04
CA ALA A 457 -7.96 0.92 24.57
C ALA A 457 -8.97 1.48 23.57
N ILE A 458 -10.03 0.72 23.30
CA ILE A 458 -11.19 1.19 22.54
C ILE A 458 -12.04 2.07 23.43
#